data_AF-A0A924RM75-F1
#
_entry.id   AF-A0A924RM75-F1
#
_cell.length_a   1.000
_cell.length_b   1.000
_cell.length_c   1.000
_cell.angle_alpha   90.00
_cell.angle_beta   90.00
_cell.angle_gamma   90.00
#
_symmetry.space_group_name_H-M   'P 1'
#
loop_
_entity.id
_entity.type
_entity.pdbx_description
1 polymer ?
#
loop_
_entity_poly.entity_id
_entity_poly.type
_entity_poly.pdbx_seq_one_letter_code
_entity_poly.pdbx_strand_id
1 'polypeptide(L)'
;FYVDRGLGRGDTALTTKIYELVNEQKTLEFFVEGGRSRSRHFLKPKRGFLRALQASGANIVLLPVAISYDRVPGEFSFRRELAGGGKSVMRLSGLSIWITKLLAKRVRLGRIHLAAGLPVALSPISDVDEVGRTVVGQLQQATVISTVHLRAFLASNPALDMTVPALTDALRARGAHVLESKLGAEDVSSPCVRASLCRQLEAVIYPEARASRGEHPVVANHLAQHDFLQAEPTPEALADPRSPALVRAVFEPVCHDYLRVVTAIADPERWPATDTPRTFVQRVPECQLPNVEAAFAELTRRGVLEQSGSAWKLGRQVGGIEQYRELYAWIEPAAQPEAVADPARAR
;
A
#
# COMPACT_ATOMS: atom_id res chain seq x y z
N PHE A 1 -16.65 19.17 -11.05
CA PHE A 1 -17.79 19.07 -10.13
C PHE A 1 -17.40 18.15 -8.97
N TYR A 2 -18.06 18.25 -7.83
CA TYR A 2 -17.83 17.31 -6.71
C TYR A 2 -18.75 16.11 -6.84
N VAL A 3 -18.24 14.93 -6.45
CA VAL A 3 -19.02 13.68 -6.43
C VAL A 3 -19.40 13.38 -4.99
N ASP A 4 -20.70 13.31 -4.72
CA ASP A 4 -21.20 12.88 -3.42
C ASP A 4 -20.89 11.41 -3.17
N ARG A 5 -20.47 11.09 -1.93
CA ARG A 5 -19.99 9.76 -1.56
C ARG A 5 -20.94 9.09 -0.59
N GLY A 6 -20.99 7.76 -0.63
CA GLY A 6 -21.73 6.95 0.36
C GLY A 6 -23.23 6.86 0.11
N LEU A 7 -23.70 7.20 -1.09
CA LEU A 7 -25.13 7.17 -1.43
C LEU A 7 -25.70 5.74 -1.54
N GLY A 8 -24.86 4.70 -1.66
CA GLY A 8 -25.29 3.30 -1.77
C GLY A 8 -26.02 2.93 -3.07
N ARG A 9 -26.36 3.92 -3.91
CA ARG A 9 -27.02 3.79 -5.22
C ARG A 9 -26.33 4.65 -6.27
N GLY A 10 -26.57 4.35 -7.54
CA GLY A 10 -26.08 5.17 -8.66
C GLY A 10 -26.64 6.60 -8.60
N ASP A 11 -25.77 7.57 -8.83
CA ASP A 11 -26.16 8.99 -8.96
C ASP A 11 -26.46 9.28 -10.43
N THR A 12 -27.75 9.45 -10.72
CA THR A 12 -28.24 9.73 -12.07
C THR A 12 -27.82 11.13 -12.55
N ALA A 13 -27.76 12.12 -11.66
CA ALA A 13 -27.34 13.47 -12.01
C ALA A 13 -25.85 13.49 -12.40
N LEU A 14 -25.01 12.76 -11.66
CA LEU A 14 -23.61 12.55 -12.01
C LEU A 14 -23.47 11.87 -13.38
N THR A 15 -24.25 10.82 -13.63
CA THR A 15 -24.19 10.05 -14.89
C THR A 15 -24.57 10.92 -16.08
N THR A 16 -25.67 11.69 -15.97
CA THR A 16 -26.07 12.68 -16.98
C THR A 16 -24.97 13.71 -17.20
N LYS A 17 -24.37 14.22 -16.12
CA LYS A 17 -23.34 15.24 -16.26
C LYS A 17 -22.07 14.72 -16.94
N ILE A 18 -21.67 13.48 -16.64
CA ILE A 18 -20.56 12.82 -17.31
C ILE A 18 -20.88 12.63 -18.79
N TYR A 19 -22.09 12.18 -19.13
CA TYR A 19 -22.54 12.02 -20.51
C TYR A 19 -22.43 13.33 -21.31
N GLU A 20 -22.92 14.44 -20.75
CA GLU A 20 -22.78 15.78 -21.37
C GLU A 20 -21.30 16.12 -21.63
N LEU A 21 -20.44 15.97 -20.62
CA LEU A 21 -19.03 16.34 -20.73
C LEU A 21 -18.26 15.46 -21.72
N VAL A 22 -18.60 14.17 -21.79
CA VAL A 22 -18.02 13.24 -22.78
C VAL A 22 -18.46 13.62 -24.19
N ASN A 23 -19.74 13.95 -24.40
CA ASN A 23 -20.25 14.40 -25.71
C ASN A 23 -19.65 15.74 -26.15
N GLU A 24 -19.36 16.62 -25.20
CA GLU A 24 -18.61 17.87 -25.43
C GLU A 24 -17.09 17.65 -25.64
N GLN A 25 -16.62 16.39 -25.65
CA GLN A 25 -15.22 16.01 -25.79
C GLN A 25 -14.29 16.68 -24.75
N LYS A 26 -14.77 16.85 -23.52
CA LYS A 26 -13.97 17.41 -22.42
C LYS A 26 -13.02 16.36 -21.84
N THR A 27 -11.79 16.78 -21.54
CA THR A 27 -10.87 16.00 -20.71
C THR A 27 -11.30 16.07 -19.25
N LEU A 28 -11.37 14.90 -18.60
CA LEU A 28 -11.78 14.78 -17.19
C LEU A 28 -10.62 14.27 -16.35
N GLU A 29 -10.28 15.01 -15.29
CA GLU A 29 -9.37 14.54 -14.23
C GLU A 29 -10.19 13.98 -13.07
N PHE A 30 -9.86 12.76 -12.62
CA PHE A 30 -10.49 12.14 -11.45
C PHE A 30 -9.53 11.21 -10.73
N PHE A 31 -9.81 10.94 -9.45
CA PHE A 31 -9.05 9.99 -8.64
C PHE A 31 -9.81 8.67 -8.58
N VAL A 32 -9.30 7.64 -9.27
CA VAL A 32 -9.96 6.33 -9.37
C VAL A 32 -10.23 5.69 -8.00
N GLU A 33 -9.42 6.00 -6.99
CA GLU A 33 -9.55 5.51 -5.61
C GLU A 33 -10.67 6.22 -4.80
N GLY A 34 -11.15 7.38 -5.27
CA GLY A 34 -12.19 8.19 -4.59
C GLY A 34 -11.71 8.91 -3.33
N GLY A 35 -10.40 8.93 -3.07
CA GLY A 35 -9.79 9.61 -1.92
C GLY A 35 -8.27 9.62 -1.99
N ARG A 36 -7.65 10.32 -1.04
CA ARG A 36 -6.19 10.31 -0.85
C ARG A 36 -5.80 9.07 -0.08
N SER A 37 -4.84 8.30 -0.60
CA SER A 37 -4.16 7.28 0.20
C SER A 37 -3.49 7.94 1.41
N ARG A 38 -3.72 7.36 2.59
CA ARG A 38 -3.15 7.84 3.85
C ARG A 38 -1.93 7.05 4.29
N SER A 39 -1.81 5.81 3.79
CA SER A 39 -0.70 4.90 4.08
C SER A 39 0.35 4.87 2.98
N ARG A 40 0.13 5.50 1.82
CA ARG A 40 0.85 5.30 0.54
C ARG A 40 0.59 3.97 -0.17
N HIS A 41 -0.28 3.10 0.38
CA HIS A 41 -0.83 2.00 -0.40
C HIS A 41 -1.87 2.52 -1.39
N PHE A 42 -1.84 2.00 -2.60
CA PHE A 42 -2.94 2.20 -3.54
C PHE A 42 -4.21 1.54 -3.01
N LEU A 43 -5.32 2.27 -3.05
CA LEU A 43 -6.63 1.75 -2.68
C LEU A 43 -7.29 1.06 -3.88
N LYS A 44 -8.25 0.18 -3.59
CA LYS A 44 -9.07 -0.43 -4.63
C LYS A 44 -9.83 0.66 -5.42
N PRO A 45 -9.88 0.56 -6.75
CA PRO A 45 -10.58 1.52 -7.60
C PRO A 45 -12.08 1.53 -7.27
N LYS A 46 -12.68 2.72 -7.26
CA LYS A 46 -14.13 2.92 -7.18
C LYS A 46 -14.71 2.86 -8.57
N ARG A 47 -15.64 1.92 -8.76
CA ARG A 47 -16.19 1.59 -10.07
C ARG A 47 -17.25 2.58 -10.56
N GLY A 48 -17.89 3.32 -9.66
CA GLY A 48 -19.05 4.16 -10.01
C GLY A 48 -18.76 5.17 -11.12
N PHE A 49 -17.63 5.89 -11.03
CA PHE A 49 -17.24 6.86 -12.05
C PHE A 49 -16.89 6.18 -13.38
N LEU A 50 -16.15 5.07 -13.34
CA LEU A 50 -15.81 4.28 -14.53
C LEU A 50 -17.06 3.71 -15.22
N ARG A 51 -18.07 3.26 -14.44
CA ARG A 51 -19.36 2.81 -14.98
C ARG A 51 -20.14 3.96 -15.61
N ALA A 52 -20.11 5.15 -15.03
CA ALA A 52 -20.74 6.32 -15.62
C ALA A 52 -20.05 6.75 -16.94
N LEU A 53 -18.71 6.68 -17.00
CA LEU A 53 -17.97 6.86 -18.25
C LEU A 53 -18.35 5.80 -19.29
N GLN A 54 -18.42 4.52 -18.90
CA GLN A 54 -18.84 3.42 -19.78
C GLN A 54 -20.28 3.62 -20.31
N ALA A 55 -21.20 4.04 -19.44
CA ALA A 55 -22.59 4.28 -19.78
C ALA A 55 -22.79 5.43 -20.78
N SER A 56 -21.76 6.27 -21.00
CA SER A 56 -21.81 7.28 -22.05
C SER A 56 -21.84 6.70 -23.47
N GLY A 57 -21.47 5.42 -23.64
CA GLY A 57 -21.38 4.77 -24.94
C GLY A 57 -20.13 5.11 -25.75
N ALA A 58 -19.29 6.03 -25.27
CA ALA A 58 -18.06 6.43 -25.96
C ALA A 58 -16.89 5.47 -25.70
N ASN A 59 -15.97 5.40 -26.67
CA ASN A 59 -14.64 4.83 -26.45
C ASN A 59 -13.75 5.90 -25.79
N ILE A 60 -13.27 5.60 -24.58
CA ILE A 60 -12.54 6.55 -23.73
C ILE A 60 -11.14 6.00 -23.49
N VAL A 61 -10.14 6.88 -23.54
CA VAL A 61 -8.76 6.54 -23.15
C VAL A 61 -8.50 7.13 -21.77
N LEU A 62 -8.20 6.26 -20.81
CA LEU A 62 -7.77 6.64 -19.47
C LEU A 62 -6.25 6.77 -19.47
N LEU A 63 -5.71 7.93 -19.11
CA LEU A 63 -4.28 8.13 -18.94
C LEU A 63 -3.93 8.12 -17.44
N PRO A 64 -3.32 7.05 -16.91
CA PRO A 64 -2.92 6.99 -15.51
C PRO A 64 -1.76 7.97 -15.28
N VAL A 65 -1.91 8.89 -14.33
CA VAL A 65 -0.84 9.84 -13.94
C VAL A 65 -0.53 9.68 -12.46
N ALA A 66 0.63 9.10 -12.15
CA ALA A 66 1.11 8.92 -10.79
C ALA A 66 1.71 10.24 -10.27
N ILE A 67 1.35 10.59 -9.03
CA ILE A 67 1.87 11.76 -8.32
C ILE A 67 2.67 11.26 -7.12
N SER A 68 3.99 11.42 -7.16
CA SER A 68 4.90 10.94 -6.11
C SER A 68 5.53 12.12 -5.36
N TYR A 69 5.50 12.07 -4.03
CA TYR A 69 6.00 13.13 -3.16
C TYR A 69 7.23 12.65 -2.40
N ASP A 70 8.27 13.47 -2.36
CA ASP A 70 9.37 13.30 -1.41
C ASP A 70 8.83 13.28 0.03
N ARG A 71 8.06 14.30 0.43
CA ARG A 71 7.31 14.35 1.69
C ARG A 71 5.92 14.93 1.50
N VAL A 72 4.96 14.44 2.28
CA VAL A 72 3.55 14.84 2.15
C VAL A 72 3.23 15.98 3.13
N PRO A 73 2.60 17.07 2.67
CA PRO A 73 2.02 18.10 3.53
C PRO A 73 1.14 17.53 4.65
N GLY A 74 1.42 17.90 5.91
CA GLY A 74 0.51 17.67 7.03
C GLY A 74 0.73 16.39 7.84
N GLU A 75 1.91 15.75 7.73
CA GLU A 75 2.37 14.51 8.42
C GLU A 75 1.86 14.33 9.86
N PHE A 76 1.69 15.40 10.63
CA PHE A 76 1.19 15.33 12.01
C PHE A 76 -0.28 14.88 12.11
N SER A 77 -1.13 15.28 11.15
CA SER A 77 -2.51 14.81 11.06
C SER A 77 -2.58 13.35 10.60
N PHE A 78 -1.66 12.92 9.73
CA PHE A 78 -1.46 11.52 9.33
C PHE A 78 -1.01 10.67 10.51
N ARG A 79 -0.07 11.17 11.33
CA ARG A 79 0.37 10.49 12.56
C ARG A 79 -0.80 10.22 13.49
N ARG A 80 -1.63 11.24 13.75
CA ARG A 80 -2.78 11.06 14.63
C ARG A 80 -3.72 10.00 14.06
N GLU A 81 -3.94 9.98 12.75
CA GLU A 81 -4.82 8.99 12.12
C GLU A 81 -4.22 7.57 12.13
N LEU A 82 -2.93 7.41 11.81
CA LEU A 82 -2.20 6.13 11.84
C LEU A 82 -2.01 5.59 13.27
N ALA A 83 -1.90 6.45 14.27
CA ALA A 83 -1.90 6.07 15.69
C ALA A 83 -3.32 5.80 16.24
N GLY A 84 -4.30 5.52 15.36
CA GLY A 84 -5.68 5.19 15.72
C GLY A 84 -6.59 6.39 15.99
N GLY A 85 -6.10 7.62 15.97
CA GLY A 85 -6.91 8.82 16.17
C GLY A 85 -7.89 9.10 15.03
N GLY A 86 -8.97 9.84 15.32
CA GLY A 86 -9.99 10.23 14.35
C GLY A 86 -9.45 11.03 13.16
N LYS A 87 -10.14 10.94 12.01
CA LYS A 87 -9.87 11.79 10.85
C LYS A 87 -9.84 13.25 11.28
N SER A 88 -8.76 13.93 10.92
CA SER A 88 -8.62 15.36 11.22
C SER A 88 -9.59 16.18 10.41
N VAL A 89 -10.65 16.69 11.05
CA VAL A 89 -11.41 17.81 10.48
C VAL A 89 -10.45 18.99 10.37
N MET A 90 -10.21 19.44 9.14
CA MET A 90 -9.29 20.55 8.89
C MET A 90 -9.91 21.84 9.44
N ARG A 91 -9.45 22.27 10.62
CA ARG A 91 -9.85 23.56 11.21
C ARG A 91 -9.03 24.67 10.55
N LEU A 92 -9.66 25.81 10.26
CA LEU A 92 -9.01 27.00 9.67
C LEU A 92 -7.76 27.45 10.46
N SER A 93 -7.77 27.28 11.78
CA SER A 93 -6.63 27.55 12.66
C SER A 93 -5.46 26.57 12.51
N GLY A 94 -5.73 25.30 12.16
CA GLY A 94 -4.68 24.32 11.85
C GLY A 94 -4.02 24.60 10.50
N LEU A 95 -4.78 25.14 9.54
CA LEU A 95 -4.28 25.54 8.23
C LEU A 95 -3.36 26.77 8.33
N SER A 96 -3.72 27.78 9.13
CA SER A 96 -2.88 28.96 9.33
C SER A 96 -1.54 28.65 10.01
N ILE A 97 -1.52 27.79 11.03
CA ILE A 97 -0.28 27.31 11.68
C ILE A 97 0.58 26.50 10.71
N TRP A 98 -0.02 25.70 9.84
CA TRP A 98 0.72 24.95 8.83
C TRP A 98 1.32 25.87 7.77
N ILE A 99 0.55 26.86 7.30
CA ILE A 99 1.01 27.88 6.34
C ILE A 99 2.14 28.72 6.93
N THR A 100 2.09 29.14 8.20
CA THR A 100 3.19 29.90 8.82
C THR A 100 4.47 29.08 8.95
N LYS A 101 4.37 27.78 9.28
CA LYS A 101 5.54 26.88 9.30
C LYS A 101 6.13 26.64 7.90
N LEU A 102 5.27 26.55 6.89
CA LEU A 102 5.66 26.43 5.48
C LEU A 102 6.37 27.71 4.99
N LEU A 103 5.78 28.88 5.23
CA LEU A 103 6.33 30.19 4.87
C LEU A 103 7.65 30.49 5.60
N ALA A 104 7.79 30.03 6.85
CA ALA A 104 9.03 30.13 7.61
C ALA A 104 10.15 29.17 7.14
N LYS A 105 9.96 28.43 6.03
CA LYS A 105 10.87 27.40 5.51
C LYS A 105 11.23 26.29 6.54
N ARG A 106 10.42 26.12 7.58
CA ARG A 106 10.62 25.09 8.63
C ARG A 106 10.09 23.72 8.23
N VAL A 107 9.52 23.60 7.03
CA VAL A 107 9.04 22.34 6.46
C VAL A 107 9.59 22.22 5.04
N ARG A 108 10.52 21.28 4.84
CA ARG A 108 11.06 20.95 3.52
C ARG A 108 10.29 19.75 2.96
N LEU A 109 9.39 20.02 2.01
CA LEU A 109 8.54 18.99 1.40
C LEU A 109 9.23 18.22 0.27
N GLY A 110 10.37 18.72 -0.22
CA GLY A 110 11.08 18.15 -1.36
C GLY A 110 10.35 18.44 -2.67
N ARG A 111 10.48 17.52 -3.64
CA ARG A 111 9.88 17.64 -4.98
C ARG A 111 8.58 16.83 -5.09
N ILE A 112 7.78 17.24 -6.08
CA ILE A 112 6.64 16.46 -6.58
C ILE A 112 7.07 15.91 -7.94
N HIS A 113 6.88 14.62 -8.14
CA HIS A 113 7.17 13.93 -9.38
C HIS A 113 5.87 13.47 -10.02
N LEU A 114 5.73 13.74 -11.31
CA LEU A 114 4.60 13.33 -12.14
C LEU A 114 5.13 12.36 -13.20
N ALA A 115 4.46 11.23 -13.35
CA ALA A 115 4.79 10.25 -14.37
C ALA A 115 3.50 9.60 -14.88
N ALA A 116 3.41 9.42 -16.19
CA ALA A 116 2.28 8.76 -16.81
C ALA A 116 2.57 7.27 -16.99
N GLY A 117 1.57 6.42 -16.70
CA GLY A 117 1.58 5.02 -17.08
C GLY A 117 1.08 4.84 -18.51
N LEU A 118 0.95 3.58 -18.94
CA LEU A 118 0.40 3.28 -20.26
C LEU A 118 -1.10 3.63 -20.31
N PRO A 119 -1.59 4.17 -21.45
CA PRO A 119 -3.01 4.43 -21.63
C PRO A 119 -3.85 3.15 -21.51
N VAL A 120 -4.99 3.24 -20.84
CA VAL A 120 -5.94 2.13 -20.66
C VAL A 120 -7.23 2.46 -21.40
N ALA A 121 -7.65 1.61 -22.33
CA ALA A 121 -8.88 1.80 -23.06
C ALA A 121 -10.10 1.40 -22.20
N LEU A 122 -11.16 2.20 -22.26
CA LEU A 122 -12.47 1.91 -21.71
C LEU A 122 -13.49 2.00 -22.84
N SER A 123 -14.18 0.89 -23.10
CA SER A 123 -15.23 0.78 -24.12
C SER A 123 -16.56 0.34 -23.48
N PRO A 124 -17.69 0.44 -24.21
CA PRO A 124 -18.99 -0.03 -23.72
C PRO A 124 -19.03 -1.51 -23.32
N ILE A 125 -18.10 -2.34 -23.82
CA ILE A 125 -18.03 -3.78 -23.55
C ILE A 125 -16.93 -4.19 -22.56
N SER A 126 -16.11 -3.24 -22.09
CA SER A 126 -15.00 -3.52 -21.17
C SER A 126 -15.48 -3.99 -19.80
N ASP A 127 -14.72 -4.89 -19.15
CA ASP A 127 -14.90 -5.15 -17.71
C ASP A 127 -14.35 -3.97 -16.91
N VAL A 128 -15.23 -3.22 -16.25
CA VAL A 128 -14.87 -2.05 -15.44
C VAL A 128 -14.00 -2.43 -14.24
N ASP A 129 -14.16 -3.63 -13.69
CA ASP A 129 -13.36 -4.07 -12.56
C ASP A 129 -11.91 -4.34 -12.99
N GLU A 130 -11.72 -5.00 -14.12
CA GLU A 130 -10.41 -5.19 -14.75
C GLU A 130 -9.79 -3.85 -15.15
N VAL A 131 -10.52 -2.99 -15.87
CA VAL A 131 -10.04 -1.64 -16.26
C VAL A 131 -9.58 -0.86 -15.05
N GLY A 132 -10.37 -0.85 -13.97
CA GLY A 132 -10.01 -0.16 -12.74
C GLY A 132 -8.73 -0.70 -12.12
N ARG A 133 -8.55 -2.03 -12.09
CA ARG A 133 -7.33 -2.68 -11.57
C ARG A 133 -6.13 -2.33 -12.45
N THR A 134 -6.26 -2.39 -13.76
CA THR A 134 -5.21 -2.04 -14.72
C THR A 134 -4.77 -0.59 -14.57
N VAL A 135 -5.71 0.36 -14.43
CA VAL A 135 -5.38 1.77 -14.17
C VAL A 135 -4.54 1.90 -12.89
N VAL A 136 -4.93 1.23 -11.80
CA VAL A 136 -4.15 1.27 -10.56
C VAL A 136 -2.78 0.60 -10.72
N GLY A 137 -2.69 -0.52 -11.44
CA GLY A 137 -1.41 -1.16 -11.77
C GLY A 137 -0.49 -0.24 -12.56
N GLN A 138 -1.02 0.51 -13.53
CA GLN A 138 -0.24 1.52 -14.27
C GLN A 138 0.20 2.69 -13.37
N LEU A 139 -0.62 3.11 -12.40
CA LEU A 139 -0.18 4.09 -11.40
C LEU A 139 0.94 3.54 -10.51
N GLN A 140 0.89 2.25 -10.13
CA GLN A 140 1.96 1.59 -9.39
C GLN A 140 3.26 1.59 -10.19
N GLN A 141 3.21 1.18 -11.46
CA GLN A 141 4.38 1.14 -12.33
C GLN A 141 4.99 2.53 -12.55
N ALA A 142 4.15 3.56 -12.75
CA ALA A 142 4.60 4.93 -12.98
C ALA A 142 5.06 5.62 -11.69
N THR A 143 4.92 4.99 -10.52
CA THR A 143 5.30 5.61 -9.24
C THR A 143 6.80 5.87 -9.20
N VAL A 144 7.16 7.12 -8.93
CA VAL A 144 8.55 7.53 -8.76
C VAL A 144 8.97 7.31 -7.32
N ILE A 145 10.13 6.69 -7.16
CA ILE A 145 10.84 6.55 -5.90
C ILE A 145 11.96 7.58 -5.90
N SER A 146 12.23 8.20 -4.75
CA SER A 146 13.36 9.13 -4.63
C SER A 146 14.32 8.72 -3.53
N THR A 147 15.54 9.26 -3.53
CA THR A 147 16.58 8.85 -2.57
C THR A 147 16.20 9.08 -1.12
N VAL A 148 15.26 9.99 -0.81
CA VAL A 148 14.71 10.14 0.56
C VAL A 148 13.89 8.92 0.99
N HIS A 149 13.16 8.28 0.07
CA HIS A 149 12.45 7.03 0.32
C HIS A 149 13.44 5.88 0.57
N LEU A 150 14.52 5.82 -0.21
CA LEU A 150 15.56 4.79 -0.05
C LEU A 150 16.30 4.92 1.27
N ARG A 151 16.66 6.14 1.68
CA ARG A 151 17.27 6.39 3.00
C ARG A 151 16.33 6.00 4.14
N ALA A 152 15.04 6.33 4.03
CA ALA A 152 14.04 5.91 5.00
C ALA A 152 13.96 4.38 5.10
N PHE A 153 13.93 3.69 3.95
CA PHE A 153 13.88 2.23 3.89
C PHE A 153 15.11 1.56 4.52
N LEU A 154 16.31 2.01 4.18
CA LEU A 154 17.56 1.49 4.74
C LEU A 154 17.68 1.79 6.25
N ALA A 155 17.25 2.97 6.70
CA ALA A 155 17.22 3.31 8.12
C ALA A 155 16.19 2.50 8.93
N SER A 156 15.20 1.91 8.28
CA SER A 156 14.27 0.95 8.90
C SER A 156 14.78 -0.49 8.84
N ASN A 157 15.75 -0.79 7.97
CA ASN A 157 16.22 -2.13 7.68
C ASN A 157 17.76 -2.18 7.69
N PRO A 158 18.41 -1.90 8.85
CA PRO A 158 19.87 -1.85 8.93
C PRO A 158 20.53 -3.19 8.60
N ALA A 159 19.83 -4.30 8.79
CA ALA A 159 20.31 -5.64 8.46
C ALA A 159 20.50 -5.88 6.95
N LEU A 160 19.95 -5.02 6.07
CA LEU A 160 20.23 -5.10 4.63
C LEU A 160 21.69 -4.77 4.30
N ASP A 161 22.35 -3.95 5.13
CA ASP A 161 23.72 -3.48 4.91
C ASP A 161 23.99 -2.98 3.48
N MET A 162 23.05 -2.19 2.95
CA MET A 162 23.12 -1.64 1.59
C MET A 162 23.33 -0.12 1.62
N THR A 163 24.07 0.37 0.64
CA THR A 163 24.17 1.81 0.37
C THR A 163 22.98 2.28 -0.48
N VAL A 164 22.67 3.58 -0.45
CA VAL A 164 21.62 4.17 -1.31
C VAL A 164 21.89 3.92 -2.80
N PRO A 165 23.13 4.06 -3.33
CA PRO A 165 23.43 3.67 -4.72
C PRO A 165 23.15 2.18 -4.99
N ALA A 166 23.58 1.27 -4.12
CA ALA A 166 23.35 -0.16 -4.33
C ALA A 166 21.85 -0.51 -4.38
N LEU A 167 21.04 0.11 -3.51
CA LEU A 167 19.58 -0.05 -3.54
C LEU A 167 18.95 0.61 -4.76
N THR A 168 19.49 1.75 -5.21
CA THR A 168 19.04 2.43 -6.43
C THR A 168 19.21 1.51 -7.64
N ASP A 169 20.38 0.90 -7.78
CA ASP A 169 20.68 0.00 -8.90
C ASP A 169 19.81 -1.25 -8.84
N ALA A 170 19.62 -1.84 -7.65
CA ALA A 170 18.72 -2.97 -7.46
C ALA A 170 17.28 -2.66 -7.89
N LEU A 171 16.72 -1.52 -7.48
CA LEU A 171 15.35 -1.15 -7.82
C LEU A 171 15.21 -0.76 -9.30
N ARG A 172 16.21 -0.09 -9.89
CA ARG A 172 16.20 0.22 -11.33
C ARG A 172 16.25 -1.03 -12.20
N ALA A 173 17.01 -2.05 -11.78
CA ALA A 173 17.01 -3.35 -12.46
C ALA A 173 15.62 -4.04 -12.43
N ARG A 174 14.75 -3.66 -11.50
CA ARG A 174 13.34 -4.09 -11.38
C ARG A 174 12.36 -3.12 -12.08
N GLY A 175 12.87 -2.22 -12.91
CA GLY A 175 12.06 -1.26 -13.66
C GLY A 175 11.61 -0.03 -12.88
N ALA A 176 12.11 0.19 -11.66
CA ALA A 176 11.71 1.35 -10.86
C ALA A 176 12.33 2.66 -11.36
N HIS A 177 11.54 3.73 -11.34
CA HIS A 177 12.01 5.09 -11.59
C HIS A 177 12.54 5.71 -10.29
N VAL A 178 13.87 5.69 -10.12
CA VAL A 178 14.55 6.27 -8.95
C VAL A 178 15.18 7.62 -9.27
N LEU A 179 14.79 8.69 -8.55
CA LEU A 179 15.31 10.05 -8.71
C LEU A 179 16.01 10.59 -7.45
N GLU A 180 16.87 11.58 -7.61
CA GLU A 180 17.50 12.27 -6.48
C GLU A 180 16.52 13.20 -5.76
N SER A 181 16.50 13.12 -4.43
CA SER A 181 15.84 14.07 -3.55
C SER A 181 16.85 14.94 -2.82
N LYS A 182 16.56 16.26 -2.82
CA LYS A 182 17.32 17.28 -2.07
C LYS A 182 17.13 17.18 -0.55
N LEU A 183 16.21 16.34 -0.07
CA LEU A 183 15.98 16.14 1.36
C LEU A 183 17.09 15.27 1.97
N GLY A 184 17.43 15.52 3.23
CA GLY A 184 18.48 14.82 3.96
C GLY A 184 17.96 13.71 4.88
N ALA A 185 18.84 13.16 5.72
CA ALA A 185 18.49 12.12 6.70
C ALA A 185 17.65 12.69 7.88
N GLU A 186 17.90 13.95 8.23
CA GLU A 186 17.16 14.72 9.22
C GLU A 186 15.66 14.85 8.86
N ASP A 187 15.37 14.87 7.55
CA ASP A 187 14.02 15.00 7.00
C ASP A 187 13.19 13.70 7.12
N VAL A 188 13.82 12.56 7.45
CA VAL A 188 13.18 11.24 7.64
C VAL A 188 13.33 10.69 9.07
N SER A 189 13.65 11.56 10.02
CA SER A 189 13.95 11.20 11.41
C SER A 189 12.77 10.59 12.17
N SER A 190 11.53 10.95 11.83
CA SER A 190 10.34 10.42 12.51
C SER A 190 10.03 8.98 12.09
N PRO A 191 9.87 8.02 13.04
CA PRO A 191 9.55 6.62 12.72
C PRO A 191 8.29 6.45 11.86
N CYS A 192 7.24 7.24 12.08
CA CYS A 192 6.01 7.13 11.29
C CYS A 192 6.16 7.68 9.87
N VAL A 193 6.92 8.76 9.69
CA VAL A 193 7.25 9.30 8.36
C VAL A 193 8.05 8.25 7.60
N ARG A 194 9.05 7.65 8.27
CA ARG A 194 9.87 6.57 7.72
C ARG A 194 9.03 5.39 7.26
N ALA A 195 8.14 4.87 8.12
CA ALA A 195 7.26 3.76 7.77
C ALA A 195 6.36 4.06 6.55
N SER A 196 5.84 5.28 6.43
CA SER A 196 5.08 5.67 5.25
C SER A 196 5.92 5.75 3.98
N LEU A 197 7.17 6.22 4.08
CA LEU A 197 8.09 6.34 2.95
C LEU A 197 8.55 4.98 2.43
N CYS A 198 8.74 4.01 3.33
CA CYS A 198 9.10 2.64 2.97
C CYS A 198 8.09 2.00 2.00
N ARG A 199 6.80 2.33 2.13
CA ARG A 199 5.73 1.76 1.29
C ARG A 199 5.83 2.10 -0.20
N GLN A 200 6.53 3.19 -0.54
CA GLN A 200 6.65 3.67 -1.91
C GLN A 200 7.32 2.65 -2.85
N LEU A 201 8.17 1.78 -2.30
CA LEU A 201 8.94 0.79 -3.09
C LEU A 201 8.35 -0.62 -3.08
N GLU A 202 7.28 -0.88 -2.31
CA GLU A 202 6.76 -2.24 -2.14
C GLU A 202 6.33 -2.88 -3.45
N ALA A 203 5.66 -2.12 -4.31
CA ALA A 203 5.18 -2.62 -5.61
C ALA A 203 6.30 -3.13 -6.52
N VAL A 204 7.53 -2.64 -6.34
CA VAL A 204 8.71 -3.08 -7.09
C VAL A 204 9.18 -4.47 -6.65
N ILE A 205 8.84 -4.90 -5.43
CA ILE A 205 9.29 -6.16 -4.80
C ILE A 205 8.18 -7.22 -4.81
N TYR A 206 6.94 -6.85 -5.14
CA TYR A 206 5.81 -7.78 -5.19
C TYR A 206 5.99 -8.97 -6.13
N PRO A 207 6.60 -8.83 -7.33
CA PRO A 207 6.82 -9.98 -8.20
C PRO A 207 7.64 -11.09 -7.53
N GLU A 208 8.77 -10.75 -6.89
CA GLU A 208 9.62 -11.72 -6.19
C GLU A 208 8.96 -12.25 -4.91
N ALA A 209 8.19 -11.41 -4.21
CA ALA A 209 7.42 -11.85 -3.05
C ALA A 209 6.34 -12.87 -3.44
N ARG A 210 5.68 -12.69 -4.59
CA ARG A 210 4.73 -13.66 -5.12
C ARG A 210 5.42 -14.98 -5.46
N ALA A 211 6.56 -14.92 -6.15
CA ALA A 211 7.30 -16.10 -6.57
C ALA A 211 7.89 -16.89 -5.39
N SER A 212 8.40 -16.21 -4.37
CA SER A 212 9.11 -16.85 -3.25
C SER A 212 8.22 -17.14 -2.03
N ARG A 213 7.18 -16.34 -1.80
CA ARG A 213 6.38 -16.33 -0.56
C ARG A 213 4.87 -16.23 -0.82
N GLY A 214 4.42 -16.43 -2.06
CA GLY A 214 3.01 -16.29 -2.44
C GLY A 214 2.04 -17.20 -1.68
N GLU A 215 2.53 -18.31 -1.12
CA GLU A 215 1.73 -19.23 -0.29
C GLU A 215 1.66 -18.81 1.19
N HIS A 216 2.56 -17.94 1.66
CA HIS A 216 2.53 -17.48 3.05
C HIS A 216 1.27 -16.62 3.27
N PRO A 217 0.39 -16.95 4.23
CA PRO A 217 -0.96 -16.40 4.29
C PRO A 217 -0.99 -14.88 4.47
N VAL A 218 -0.06 -14.32 5.23
CA VAL A 218 0.06 -12.86 5.39
C VAL A 218 0.51 -12.17 4.10
N VAL A 219 1.48 -12.77 3.39
CA VAL A 219 2.04 -12.22 2.14
C VAL A 219 0.98 -12.32 1.04
N ALA A 220 0.34 -13.48 0.91
CA ALA A 220 -0.77 -13.71 0.00
C ALA A 220 -1.90 -12.69 0.21
N ASN A 221 -2.28 -12.44 1.46
CA ASN A 221 -3.32 -11.47 1.78
C ASN A 221 -2.90 -10.03 1.46
N HIS A 222 -1.64 -9.64 1.74
CA HIS A 222 -1.10 -8.32 1.38
C HIS A 222 -1.10 -8.12 -0.14
N LEU A 223 -0.55 -9.08 -0.89
CA LEU A 223 -0.52 -9.05 -2.36
C LEU A 223 -1.95 -8.99 -2.94
N ALA A 224 -2.89 -9.78 -2.44
CA ALA A 224 -4.28 -9.74 -2.91
C ALA A 224 -4.97 -8.37 -2.71
N GLN A 225 -4.50 -7.58 -1.75
CA GLN A 225 -5.04 -6.25 -1.46
C GLN A 225 -4.32 -5.13 -2.21
N HIS A 226 -3.02 -5.29 -2.47
CA HIS A 226 -2.15 -4.19 -2.89
C HIS A 226 -1.43 -4.41 -4.20
N ASP A 227 -1.39 -5.62 -4.74
CA ASP A 227 -0.72 -5.91 -6.00
C ASP A 227 -1.71 -5.87 -7.17
N PHE A 228 -1.79 -4.70 -7.80
CA PHE A 228 -2.70 -4.45 -8.93
C PHE A 228 -2.03 -4.69 -10.27
N LEU A 229 -0.71 -4.48 -10.36
CA LEU A 229 0.04 -4.68 -11.59
C LEU A 229 0.22 -6.17 -11.91
N GLN A 230 0.48 -6.99 -10.89
CA GLN A 230 0.75 -8.43 -11.06
C GLN A 230 1.83 -8.73 -12.10
N ALA A 231 2.88 -7.90 -12.15
CA ALA A 231 4.02 -8.15 -13.03
C ALA A 231 4.73 -9.45 -12.64
N GLU A 232 5.27 -10.11 -13.66
CA GLU A 232 6.18 -11.25 -13.49
C GLU A 232 7.56 -10.74 -13.02
N PRO A 233 8.26 -11.47 -12.14
CA PRO A 233 9.60 -11.10 -11.72
C PRO A 233 10.56 -11.21 -12.90
N THR A 234 11.46 -10.23 -13.05
CA THR A 234 12.48 -10.30 -14.10
C THR A 234 13.52 -11.38 -13.76
N PRO A 235 14.13 -12.04 -14.77
CA PRO A 235 15.21 -13.00 -14.52
C PRO A 235 16.37 -12.41 -13.69
N GLU A 236 16.70 -11.14 -13.94
CA GLU A 236 17.73 -10.42 -13.20
C GLU A 236 17.35 -10.21 -11.74
N ALA A 237 16.06 -9.93 -11.46
CA ALA A 237 15.57 -9.80 -10.10
C ALA A 237 15.58 -11.15 -9.36
N LEU A 238 15.22 -12.25 -10.03
CA LEU A 238 15.28 -13.59 -9.43
C LEU A 238 16.73 -14.03 -9.15
N ALA A 239 17.67 -13.65 -10.01
CA ALA A 239 19.10 -13.96 -9.86
C ALA A 239 19.82 -13.03 -8.87
N ASP A 240 19.22 -11.90 -8.48
CA ASP A 240 19.83 -10.95 -7.56
C ASP A 240 19.94 -11.55 -6.14
N PRO A 241 21.16 -11.75 -5.59
CA PRO A 241 21.34 -12.37 -4.27
C PRO A 241 20.72 -11.54 -3.14
N ARG A 242 20.38 -10.27 -3.39
CA ARG A 242 19.75 -9.37 -2.41
C ARG A 242 18.22 -9.55 -2.35
N SER A 243 17.61 -10.24 -3.31
CA SER A 243 16.15 -10.39 -3.42
C SER A 243 15.49 -10.96 -2.16
N PRO A 244 15.98 -12.07 -1.56
CA PRO A 244 15.36 -12.60 -0.34
C PRO A 244 15.36 -11.58 0.81
N ALA A 245 16.45 -10.82 0.96
CA ALA A 245 16.58 -9.80 1.99
C ALA A 245 15.65 -8.60 1.73
N LEU A 246 15.48 -8.18 0.47
CA LEU A 246 14.53 -7.13 0.09
C LEU A 246 13.08 -7.55 0.33
N VAL A 247 12.71 -8.77 -0.04
CA VAL A 247 11.37 -9.34 0.22
C VAL A 247 11.12 -9.39 1.73
N ARG A 248 12.09 -9.87 2.51
CA ARG A 248 12.00 -9.88 3.98
C ARG A 248 11.80 -8.48 4.56
N ALA A 249 12.61 -7.51 4.14
CA ALA A 249 12.53 -6.13 4.62
C ALA A 249 11.17 -5.46 4.36
N VAL A 250 10.42 -5.91 3.35
CA VAL A 250 9.06 -5.46 3.07
C VAL A 250 8.03 -6.22 3.92
N PHE A 251 8.11 -7.55 3.99
CA PHE A 251 7.01 -8.39 4.48
C PHE A 251 7.15 -8.89 5.92
N GLU A 252 8.35 -9.02 6.48
CA GLU A 252 8.55 -9.42 7.88
C GLU A 252 7.85 -8.46 8.86
N PRO A 253 7.92 -7.11 8.69
CA PRO A 253 7.16 -6.19 9.54
C PRO A 253 5.64 -6.38 9.45
N VAL A 254 5.11 -6.73 8.28
CA VAL A 254 3.67 -7.02 8.10
C VAL A 254 3.29 -8.27 8.88
N CYS A 255 4.13 -9.32 8.79
CA CYS A 255 3.95 -10.57 9.54
C CYS A 255 3.99 -10.35 11.06
N HIS A 256 4.92 -9.53 11.54
CA HIS A 256 4.99 -9.14 12.95
C HIS A 256 3.73 -8.44 13.46
N ASP A 257 3.14 -7.54 12.67
CA ASP A 257 1.89 -6.87 13.04
C ASP A 257 0.72 -7.88 13.15
N TYR A 258 0.63 -8.84 12.23
CA TYR A 258 -0.36 -9.92 12.28
C TYR A 258 -0.15 -10.81 13.51
N LEU A 259 1.10 -11.17 13.81
CA LEU A 259 1.48 -11.95 14.99
C LEU A 259 1.08 -11.25 16.29
N ARG A 260 1.31 -9.94 16.40
CA ARG A 260 0.89 -9.15 17.57
C ARG A 260 -0.62 -9.18 17.77
N VAL A 261 -1.39 -9.09 16.68
CA VAL A 261 -2.85 -9.18 16.74
C VAL A 261 -3.31 -10.56 17.23
N VAL A 262 -2.82 -11.66 16.64
CA VAL A 262 -3.24 -13.00 17.06
C VAL A 262 -2.77 -13.35 18.47
N THR A 263 -1.59 -12.87 18.87
CA THR A 263 -1.05 -13.06 20.23
C THR A 263 -1.94 -12.36 21.27
N ALA A 264 -2.42 -11.16 20.98
CA ALA A 264 -3.33 -10.43 21.85
C ALA A 264 -4.73 -11.07 21.93
N ILE A 265 -5.24 -11.63 20.83
CA ILE A 265 -6.54 -12.34 20.80
C ILE A 265 -6.45 -13.66 21.60
N ALA A 266 -5.31 -14.32 21.54
CA ALA A 266 -5.05 -15.57 22.25
C ALA A 266 -4.91 -15.41 23.78
N ASP A 267 -4.95 -14.19 24.30
CA ASP A 267 -5.01 -13.88 25.73
C ASP A 267 -6.40 -13.26 26.05
N PRO A 268 -7.44 -14.10 26.30
CA PRO A 268 -8.82 -13.62 26.43
C PRO A 268 -9.04 -12.67 27.60
N GLU A 269 -8.20 -12.76 28.65
CA GLU A 269 -8.26 -11.86 29.81
C GLU A 269 -7.79 -10.44 29.46
N ARG A 270 -6.92 -10.31 28.45
CA ARG A 270 -6.39 -9.02 27.99
C ARG A 270 -7.08 -8.48 26.74
N TRP A 271 -7.87 -9.30 26.04
CA TRP A 271 -8.68 -8.85 24.92
C TRP A 271 -9.95 -8.12 25.40
N PRO A 272 -10.18 -6.86 25.00
CA PRO A 272 -11.39 -6.16 25.40
C PRO A 272 -12.63 -6.79 24.76
N ALA A 273 -13.77 -6.76 25.44
CA ALA A 273 -15.04 -7.33 24.95
C ALA A 273 -15.37 -6.89 23.50
N THR A 274 -14.99 -5.66 23.16
CA THR A 274 -14.94 -5.16 21.79
C THR A 274 -13.66 -4.38 21.55
N ASP A 275 -13.01 -4.58 20.40
CA ASP A 275 -11.84 -3.80 19.98
C ASP A 275 -12.02 -3.21 18.58
N THR A 276 -11.15 -2.27 18.22
CA THR A 276 -11.03 -1.75 16.85
C THR A 276 -9.57 -1.77 16.45
N PRO A 277 -9.23 -1.82 15.15
CA PRO A 277 -7.85 -1.67 14.71
C PRO A 277 -7.16 -0.42 15.27
N ARG A 278 -7.94 0.66 15.45
CA ARG A 278 -7.47 1.94 15.99
C ARG A 278 -7.11 1.87 17.46
N THR A 279 -8.00 1.32 18.28
CA THR A 279 -7.75 1.14 19.71
C THR A 279 -6.66 0.11 19.96
N PHE A 280 -6.52 -0.90 19.08
CA PHE A 280 -5.41 -1.84 19.11
C PHE A 280 -4.06 -1.13 18.92
N VAL A 281 -3.90 -0.35 17.85
CA VAL A 281 -2.64 0.39 17.59
C VAL A 281 -2.36 1.45 18.66
N GLN A 282 -3.38 2.00 19.32
CA GLN A 282 -3.16 2.88 20.48
C GLN A 282 -2.54 2.16 21.67
N ARG A 283 -2.85 0.86 21.87
CA ARG A 283 -2.25 0.03 22.92
C ARG A 283 -0.91 -0.57 22.51
N VAL A 284 -0.73 -0.83 21.21
CA VAL A 284 0.49 -1.43 20.62
C VAL A 284 1.02 -0.48 19.53
N PRO A 285 1.68 0.62 19.92
CA PRO A 285 2.06 1.70 19.01
C PRO A 285 3.15 1.32 17.99
N GLU A 286 3.79 0.16 18.15
CA GLU A 286 4.73 -0.40 17.18
C GLU A 286 4.00 -0.87 15.90
N CYS A 287 2.74 -1.30 16.03
CA CYS A 287 1.97 -1.81 14.91
C CYS A 287 1.57 -0.70 13.93
N GLN A 288 1.51 -1.05 12.65
CA GLN A 288 0.98 -0.14 11.64
C GLN A 288 -0.52 -0.38 11.44
N LEU A 289 -1.32 0.68 11.57
CA LEU A 289 -2.78 0.60 11.41
C LEU A 289 -3.26 -0.13 10.15
N PRO A 290 -2.69 0.11 8.94
CA PRO A 290 -3.11 -0.62 7.74
C PRO A 290 -2.91 -2.15 7.86
N ASN A 291 -1.83 -2.59 8.50
CA ASN A 291 -1.53 -4.00 8.69
C ASN A 291 -2.51 -4.61 9.70
N VAL A 292 -2.82 -3.89 10.78
CA VAL A 292 -3.81 -4.30 11.79
C VAL A 292 -5.22 -4.34 11.20
N GLU A 293 -5.61 -3.36 10.38
CA GLU A 293 -6.89 -3.36 9.66
C GLU A 293 -7.00 -4.58 8.74
N ALA A 294 -5.92 -4.92 8.02
CA ALA A 294 -5.87 -6.11 7.17
C ALA A 294 -5.92 -7.42 7.98
N ALA A 295 -5.25 -7.49 9.13
CA ALA A 295 -5.31 -8.64 10.04
C ALA A 295 -6.72 -8.84 10.61
N PHE A 296 -7.37 -7.77 11.07
CA PHE A 296 -8.75 -7.83 11.57
C PHE A 296 -9.72 -8.30 10.47
N ALA A 297 -9.58 -7.77 9.26
CA ALA A 297 -10.41 -8.19 8.12
C ALA A 297 -10.20 -9.67 7.77
N GLU A 298 -8.96 -10.16 7.81
CA GLU A 298 -8.64 -11.56 7.57
C GLU A 298 -9.21 -12.48 8.65
N LEU A 299 -9.00 -12.16 9.92
CA LEU A 299 -9.53 -12.92 11.05
C LEU A 299 -11.07 -12.88 11.10
N THR A 300 -11.68 -11.81 10.59
CA THR A 300 -13.15 -11.74 10.40
C THR A 300 -13.62 -12.72 9.35
N ARG A 301 -12.95 -12.79 8.18
CA ARG A 301 -13.27 -13.77 7.13
C ARG A 301 -13.15 -15.22 7.62
N ARG A 302 -12.21 -15.46 8.54
CA ARG A 302 -11.98 -16.77 9.16
C ARG A 302 -12.91 -17.08 10.33
N GLY A 303 -13.79 -16.15 10.71
CA GLY A 303 -14.72 -16.30 11.84
C GLY A 303 -14.05 -16.28 13.22
N VAL A 304 -12.77 -15.90 13.30
CA VAL A 304 -12.04 -15.70 14.56
C VAL A 304 -12.49 -14.42 15.23
N LEU A 305 -12.78 -13.38 14.44
CA LEU A 305 -13.41 -12.15 14.88
C LEU A 305 -14.79 -12.02 14.24
N GLU A 306 -15.70 -11.34 14.93
CA GLU A 306 -17.01 -10.95 14.40
C GLU A 306 -17.18 -9.44 14.51
N GLN A 307 -17.55 -8.80 13.40
CA GLN A 307 -17.82 -7.38 13.40
C GLN A 307 -19.17 -7.07 14.05
N SER A 308 -19.15 -6.19 15.05
CA SER A 308 -20.30 -5.68 15.78
C SER A 308 -20.32 -4.15 15.69
N GLY A 309 -21.02 -3.63 14.67
CA GLY A 309 -20.99 -2.20 14.34
C GLY A 309 -19.61 -1.76 13.86
N SER A 310 -19.02 -0.78 14.54
CA SER A 310 -17.66 -0.29 14.26
C SER A 310 -16.55 -1.03 15.01
N ALA A 311 -16.90 -2.02 15.83
CA ALA A 311 -15.96 -2.79 16.65
C ALA A 311 -16.00 -4.28 16.31
N TRP A 312 -15.05 -5.04 16.86
CA TRP A 312 -14.88 -6.46 16.68
C TRP A 312 -14.88 -7.16 18.03
N LYS A 313 -15.58 -8.29 18.11
CA LYS A 313 -15.56 -9.20 19.25
C LYS A 313 -14.98 -10.55 18.82
N LEU A 314 -14.69 -11.41 19.79
CA LEU A 314 -14.29 -12.79 19.50
C LEU A 314 -15.44 -13.52 18.80
N GLY A 315 -15.10 -14.20 17.72
CA GLY A 315 -16.02 -15.01 16.92
C GLY A 315 -16.00 -16.48 17.33
N ARG A 316 -16.87 -17.26 16.68
CA ARG A 316 -17.04 -18.69 17.00
C ARG A 316 -15.81 -19.56 16.72
N GLN A 317 -14.91 -19.13 15.83
CA GLN A 317 -13.72 -19.89 15.42
C GLN A 317 -12.45 -19.49 16.20
N VAL A 318 -12.58 -18.75 17.31
CA VAL A 318 -11.42 -18.29 18.11
C VAL A 318 -10.59 -19.44 18.69
N GLY A 319 -11.16 -20.62 18.90
CA GLY A 319 -10.46 -21.77 19.48
C GLY A 319 -9.23 -22.25 18.69
N GLY A 320 -9.11 -21.89 17.42
CA GLY A 320 -7.95 -22.18 16.57
C GLY A 320 -6.88 -21.07 16.54
N ILE A 321 -6.95 -20.05 17.40
CA ILE A 321 -6.10 -18.85 17.30
C ILE A 321 -4.59 -19.16 17.36
N GLU A 322 -4.17 -20.15 18.14
CA GLU A 322 -2.77 -20.53 18.31
C GLU A 322 -2.12 -21.01 17.01
N GLN A 323 -2.89 -21.68 16.13
CA GLN A 323 -2.38 -22.14 14.82
C GLN A 323 -1.92 -20.96 13.95
N TYR A 324 -2.53 -19.79 14.11
CA TYR A 324 -2.15 -18.60 13.37
C TYR A 324 -0.82 -17.99 13.84
N ARG A 325 -0.33 -18.31 15.06
CA ARG A 325 0.99 -17.85 15.50
C ARG A 325 2.09 -18.50 14.67
N GLU A 326 1.97 -19.78 14.37
CA GLU A 326 2.93 -20.48 13.52
C GLU A 326 2.75 -20.06 12.05
N LEU A 327 1.50 -20.02 11.56
CA LEU A 327 1.21 -19.69 10.17
C LEU A 327 1.58 -18.25 9.77
N TYR A 328 1.55 -17.30 10.70
CA TYR A 328 1.87 -15.90 10.44
C TYR A 328 3.34 -15.56 10.71
N ALA A 329 4.12 -16.49 11.27
CA ALA A 329 5.52 -16.24 11.57
C ALA A 329 6.37 -16.17 10.30
N TRP A 330 7.24 -15.17 10.22
CA TRP A 330 8.27 -15.12 9.19
C TRP A 330 9.35 -16.15 9.51
N ILE A 331 9.27 -17.32 8.88
CA ILE A 331 10.27 -18.38 9.00
C ILE A 331 11.10 -18.38 7.71
N GLU A 332 12.42 -18.35 7.80
CA GLU A 332 13.26 -18.52 6.61
C GLU A 332 13.02 -19.91 6.01
N PRO A 333 12.90 -20.04 4.67
CA PRO A 333 12.74 -21.36 4.08
C PRO A 333 13.98 -22.17 4.45
N ALA A 334 13.81 -23.46 4.78
CA ALA A 334 14.95 -24.35 4.91
C ALA A 334 15.78 -24.23 3.62
N ALA A 335 17.10 -24.00 3.75
CA ALA A 335 17.98 -23.95 2.60
C ALA A 335 17.72 -25.20 1.76
N GLN A 336 17.36 -25.03 0.48
CA GLN A 336 17.27 -26.17 -0.42
C GLN A 336 18.64 -26.86 -0.38
N PRO A 337 18.72 -28.18 -0.13
CA PRO A 337 20.00 -28.87 -0.18
C PRO A 337 20.60 -28.60 -1.55
N GLU A 338 21.84 -28.11 -1.58
CA GLU A 338 22.59 -27.92 -2.81
C GLU A 338 22.41 -29.15 -3.68
N ALA A 339 21.91 -28.96 -4.90
CA ALA A 339 21.83 -30.04 -5.86
C ALA A 339 23.25 -30.61 -5.99
N VAL A 340 23.46 -31.79 -5.40
CA VAL A 340 24.72 -32.51 -5.47
C VAL A 340 25.04 -32.63 -6.94
N ALA A 341 26.09 -31.92 -7.38
CA ALA A 341 26.57 -32.01 -8.74
C ALA A 341 26.88 -33.49 -9.00
N ASP A 342 26.08 -34.12 -9.86
CA ASP A 342 26.26 -35.49 -10.27
C ASP A 342 27.65 -35.63 -10.92
N PRO A 343 28.61 -36.34 -10.29
CA PRO A 343 29.95 -36.50 -10.84
C PRO A 343 29.97 -37.38 -12.10
N ALA A 344 28.82 -37.92 -12.54
CA ALA A 344 28.72 -38.78 -13.73
C ALA A 344 28.63 -38.04 -15.07
N ARG A 345 28.66 -36.69 -15.11
CA ARG A 345 28.68 -35.92 -16.38
C ARG A 345 30.07 -35.45 -16.85
N ALA A 346 31.13 -35.89 -16.18
CA ALA A 346 32.50 -35.70 -16.66
C ALA A 346 33.17 -37.05 -16.89
N ARG A 347 32.80 -37.72 -18.00
CA ARG A 347 33.67 -38.64 -18.75
C ARG A 347 33.07 -39.00 -20.09
#